data_AF-A0A9X1NQU3-F1
#
_entry.id   AF-A0A9X1NQU3-F1
#
_cell.length_a   1.000
_cell.length_b   1.000
_cell.length_c   1.000
_cell.angle_alpha   90.00
_cell.angle_beta   90.00
_cell.angle_gamma   90.00
#
_symmetry.space_group_name_H-M   'P 1'
#
loop_
_entity.id
_entity.type
_entity.pdbx_description
1 polymer ?
#
loop_
_entity_poly.entity_id
_entity_poly.type
_entity_poly.pdbx_seq_one_letter_code
_entity_poly.pdbx_strand_id
1 'polypeptide(L)'
;MTRNPAALRLTPELVAKTLRVVEDQGPEPGRTPISPAQLDEIVHRVEAQAEGEIWVFAYGSLMWNPGFAVAASEPATAYGWHRAFSLRIERLRATTAAPGLMLALRPGGSCAGRILKLPAETQRQDLRTLLAREIRYAEVSGMVRWIPVRTPAGPRRVLTFWASTRQCPLTEDVPLEEAATLIAQACGPAGSCAQYLHRTVSDLGERNIVDRNLWRLQEMVAARLTALPA
;
A
#
# COMPACT_ATOMS: atom_id res chain seq x y z
N MET A 1 18.80 24.08 -0.32
CA MET A 1 18.70 23.61 1.08
C MET A 1 18.08 22.24 1.08
N THR A 2 18.92 21.20 1.04
CA THR A 2 18.54 19.81 1.28
C THR A 2 18.08 19.70 2.73
N ARG A 3 16.75 19.66 2.95
CA ARG A 3 16.24 19.23 4.26
C ARG A 3 16.68 17.78 4.42
N ASN A 4 17.73 17.55 5.19
CA ASN A 4 17.95 16.25 5.81
C ASN A 4 16.64 15.97 6.57
N PRO A 5 15.85 14.95 6.20
CA PRO A 5 14.67 14.62 6.98
C PRO A 5 15.17 14.37 8.40
N ALA A 6 14.68 15.15 9.36
CA ALA A 6 14.91 14.86 10.76
C ALA A 6 14.63 13.36 10.98
N ALA A 7 15.43 12.66 11.79
CA ALA A 7 15.22 11.24 12.05
C ALA A 7 13.74 10.96 12.34
N LEU A 8 13.22 9.85 11.79
CA LEU A 8 11.82 9.46 11.95
C LEU A 8 11.43 9.51 13.44
N ARG A 9 10.30 10.15 13.74
CA ARG A 9 9.77 10.21 15.11
C ARG A 9 9.14 8.89 15.51
N LEU A 10 8.51 8.20 14.56
CA LEU A 10 8.07 6.83 14.73
C LEU A 10 9.29 5.92 14.63
N THR A 11 9.89 5.60 15.77
CA THR A 11 11.11 4.77 15.84
C THR A 11 10.78 3.27 15.90
N PRO A 12 11.77 2.39 15.65
CA PRO A 12 11.59 0.94 15.84
C PRO A 12 11.12 0.55 17.25
N GLU A 13 11.57 1.25 18.28
CA GLU A 13 11.20 0.99 19.68
C GLU A 13 9.72 1.32 19.93
N LEU A 14 9.23 2.44 19.38
CA LEU A 14 7.81 2.78 19.45
C LEU A 14 6.96 1.77 18.67
N VAL A 15 7.42 1.35 17.49
CA VAL A 15 6.75 0.30 16.70
C VAL A 15 6.68 -1.00 17.48
N ALA A 16 7.75 -1.40 18.18
CA ALA A 16 7.78 -2.63 18.97
C ALA A 16 6.67 -2.69 20.03
N LYS A 17 6.32 -1.55 20.66
CA LYS A 17 5.20 -1.46 21.62
C LYS A 17 3.83 -1.86 21.04
N THR A 18 3.68 -1.79 19.71
CA THR A 18 2.41 -2.12 19.04
C THR A 18 2.29 -3.60 18.69
N LEU A 19 3.41 -4.33 18.65
CA LEU A 19 3.47 -5.70 18.17
C LEU A 19 3.02 -6.67 19.26
N ARG A 20 2.15 -7.60 18.87
CA ARG A 20 1.66 -8.69 19.71
C ARG A 20 1.30 -9.88 18.82
N VAL A 21 1.31 -11.08 19.41
CA VAL A 21 0.81 -12.27 18.72
C VAL A 21 -0.71 -12.13 18.59
N VAL A 22 -1.21 -12.26 17.38
CA VAL A 22 -2.64 -12.20 17.06
C VAL A 22 -2.96 -13.39 16.18
N GLU A 23 -3.98 -14.15 16.56
CA GLU A 23 -4.47 -15.28 15.78
C GLU A 23 -5.14 -14.81 14.49
N ASP A 24 -5.00 -15.58 13.42
CA ASP A 24 -5.65 -15.28 12.15
C ASP A 24 -7.14 -15.63 12.21
N GLN A 25 -7.98 -14.59 12.17
CA GLN A 25 -9.44 -14.69 12.21
C GLN A 25 -10.05 -14.82 10.79
N GLY A 26 -9.23 -15.14 9.79
CA GLY A 26 -9.66 -15.37 8.42
C GLY A 26 -9.91 -14.08 7.63
N PRO A 27 -10.82 -14.10 6.64
CA PRO A 27 -11.05 -12.96 5.75
C PRO A 27 -11.73 -11.78 6.44
N GLU A 28 -11.71 -10.62 5.78
CA GLU A 28 -12.40 -9.41 6.24
C GLU A 28 -13.91 -9.71 6.42
N PRO A 29 -14.54 -9.27 7.53
CA PRO A 29 -15.96 -9.50 7.76
C PRO A 29 -16.84 -9.02 6.61
N GLY A 30 -17.80 -9.84 6.21
CA GLY A 30 -18.71 -9.53 5.11
C GLY A 30 -18.04 -9.45 3.73
N ARG A 31 -16.83 -10.00 3.56
CA ARG A 31 -16.14 -10.06 2.27
C ARG A 31 -15.95 -11.47 1.78
N THR A 32 -16.07 -11.62 0.47
CA THR A 32 -15.90 -12.89 -0.22
C THR A 32 -14.45 -13.00 -0.72
N PRO A 33 -13.64 -13.96 -0.24
CA PRO A 33 -12.33 -14.22 -0.81
C PRO A 33 -12.42 -14.43 -2.32
N ILE A 34 -11.48 -13.87 -3.08
CA ILE A 34 -11.45 -14.06 -4.53
C ILE A 34 -11.23 -15.54 -4.86
N SER A 35 -12.01 -16.10 -5.78
CA SER A 35 -11.80 -17.47 -6.25
C SER A 35 -10.63 -17.55 -7.25
N PRO A 36 -9.99 -18.73 -7.43
CA PRO A 36 -8.95 -18.90 -8.43
C PRO A 36 -9.39 -18.52 -9.86
N ALA A 37 -10.64 -18.83 -10.22
CA ALA A 37 -11.22 -18.49 -11.52
C ALA A 37 -11.37 -16.97 -11.70
N GLN A 38 -11.90 -16.26 -10.70
CA GLN A 38 -11.99 -14.80 -10.74
C GLN A 38 -10.60 -14.15 -10.80
N LEU A 39 -9.62 -14.72 -10.10
CA LEU A 39 -8.24 -14.25 -10.19
C LEU A 39 -7.67 -14.45 -11.61
N ASP A 40 -7.93 -15.60 -12.25
CA ASP A 40 -7.53 -15.87 -13.64
C ASP A 40 -8.20 -14.92 -14.64
N GLU A 41 -9.46 -14.54 -14.42
CA GLU A 41 -10.15 -13.53 -15.23
C GLU A 41 -9.46 -12.16 -15.13
N ILE A 42 -9.02 -11.77 -13.92
CA ILE A 42 -8.28 -10.51 -13.74
C ILE A 42 -6.93 -10.57 -14.43
N VAL A 43 -6.19 -11.70 -14.30
CA VAL A 43 -4.92 -11.92 -15.01
C VAL A 43 -5.13 -11.74 -16.50
N HIS A 44 -6.12 -12.44 -17.07
CA HIS A 44 -6.41 -12.39 -18.50
C HIS A 44 -6.77 -10.98 -18.96
N ARG A 45 -7.62 -10.26 -18.21
CA ARG A 45 -7.97 -8.86 -18.50
C ARG A 45 -6.75 -7.94 -18.49
N VAL A 46 -5.84 -8.11 -17.54
CA VAL A 46 -4.62 -7.30 -17.46
C VAL A 46 -3.70 -7.61 -18.63
N GLU A 47 -3.47 -8.89 -18.94
CA GLU A 47 -2.64 -9.32 -20.07
C GLU A 47 -3.19 -8.85 -21.42
N ALA A 48 -4.51 -8.97 -21.64
CA ALA A 48 -5.16 -8.50 -22.86
C ALA A 48 -5.04 -6.99 -23.08
N GLN A 49 -4.83 -6.23 -22.01
CA GLN A 49 -4.62 -4.78 -22.04
C GLN A 49 -3.14 -4.38 -22.02
N ALA A 50 -2.22 -5.34 -21.87
CA ALA A 50 -0.79 -5.09 -21.83
C ALA A 50 -0.24 -4.94 -23.26
N GLU A 51 0.70 -4.01 -23.45
CA GLU A 51 1.39 -3.77 -24.72
C GLU A 51 2.77 -4.44 -24.69
N GLY A 52 2.81 -5.72 -24.28
CA GLY A 52 4.04 -6.48 -24.08
C GLY A 52 4.49 -6.51 -22.61
N GLU A 53 5.42 -5.64 -22.24
CA GLU A 53 6.02 -5.62 -20.90
C GLU A 53 5.07 -5.06 -19.84
N ILE A 54 4.97 -5.76 -18.70
CA ILE A 54 4.16 -5.28 -17.57
C ILE A 54 5.05 -4.55 -16.56
N TRP A 55 4.75 -3.25 -16.42
CA TRP A 55 5.32 -2.39 -15.40
C TRP A 55 4.26 -2.08 -14.34
N VAL A 56 4.61 -2.22 -13.07
CA VAL A 56 3.72 -2.01 -11.92
C VAL A 56 4.15 -0.75 -11.17
N PHE A 57 3.21 0.16 -10.92
CA PHE A 57 3.43 1.34 -10.08
C PHE A 57 3.38 0.96 -8.59
N ALA A 58 4.53 1.06 -7.94
CA ALA A 58 4.72 0.84 -6.52
C ALA A 58 4.72 2.18 -5.76
N TYR A 59 3.73 2.38 -4.89
CA TYR A 59 3.57 3.58 -4.06
C TYR A 59 3.52 3.31 -2.55
N GLY A 60 3.55 2.03 -2.16
CA GLY A 60 3.50 1.56 -0.78
C GLY A 60 4.38 0.33 -0.60
N SER A 61 3.84 -0.75 -0.04
CA SER A 61 4.65 -1.94 0.29
C SER A 61 5.39 -2.60 -0.87
N LEU A 62 4.89 -2.47 -2.10
CA LEU A 62 5.59 -3.00 -3.27
C LEU A 62 6.99 -2.38 -3.46
N MET A 63 7.27 -1.20 -2.90
CA MET A 63 8.60 -0.58 -3.01
C MET A 63 9.66 -1.33 -2.20
N TRP A 64 9.32 -1.82 -1.00
CA TRP A 64 10.25 -2.51 -0.09
C TRP A 64 9.97 -4.03 0.05
N ASN A 65 8.84 -4.50 -0.46
CA ASN A 65 8.47 -5.90 -0.54
C ASN A 65 7.64 -6.14 -1.82
N PRO A 66 8.27 -6.27 -3.01
CA PRO A 66 7.57 -6.48 -4.27
C PRO A 66 6.78 -7.80 -4.32
N GLY A 67 7.32 -8.87 -3.72
CA GLY A 67 6.73 -10.21 -3.77
C GLY A 67 6.96 -10.96 -5.09
N PHE A 68 7.85 -10.47 -5.94
CA PHE A 68 8.32 -11.08 -7.19
C PHE A 68 9.73 -10.58 -7.51
N ALA A 69 10.43 -11.23 -8.45
CA ALA A 69 11.74 -10.78 -8.91
C ALA A 69 11.61 -9.53 -9.78
N VAL A 70 12.29 -8.43 -9.44
CA VAL A 70 12.18 -7.17 -10.19
C VAL A 70 13.22 -7.14 -11.30
N ALA A 71 12.78 -7.22 -12.56
CA ALA A 71 13.69 -7.23 -13.72
C ALA A 71 14.31 -5.86 -14.00
N ALA A 72 13.57 -4.79 -13.73
CA ALA A 72 14.03 -3.41 -13.83
C ALA A 72 13.19 -2.50 -12.93
N SER A 73 13.77 -1.37 -12.52
CA SER A 73 13.02 -0.40 -11.72
C SER A 73 13.47 1.04 -11.94
N GLU A 74 12.50 1.94 -12.08
CA GLU A 74 12.73 3.35 -12.36
C GLU A 74 11.87 4.23 -11.42
N PRO A 75 12.32 5.46 -11.06
CA PRO A 75 11.45 6.41 -10.37
C PRO A 75 10.33 6.88 -11.30
N ALA A 76 9.13 7.08 -10.75
CA ALA A 76 7.99 7.55 -11.52
C ALA A 76 7.04 8.42 -10.68
N THR A 77 6.30 9.30 -11.35
CA THR A 77 5.24 10.11 -10.71
C THR A 77 3.90 9.88 -11.39
N ALA A 78 2.91 9.45 -10.61
CA ALA A 78 1.52 9.35 -11.02
C ALA A 78 0.79 10.67 -10.72
N TYR A 79 0.51 11.47 -11.75
CA TYR A 79 -0.25 12.72 -11.63
C TYR A 79 -1.75 12.43 -11.60
N GLY A 80 -2.50 13.22 -10.84
CA GLY A 80 -3.93 12.98 -10.59
C GLY A 80 -4.18 11.87 -9.57
N TRP A 81 -3.15 11.45 -8.84
CA TRP A 81 -3.20 10.42 -7.81
C TRP A 81 -2.39 10.82 -6.60
N HIS A 82 -2.83 10.45 -5.40
CA HIS A 82 -2.06 10.61 -4.16
C HIS A 82 -2.21 9.35 -3.33
N ARG A 83 -1.20 9.04 -2.50
CA ARG A 83 -1.31 7.95 -1.54
C ARG A 83 -1.96 8.45 -0.25
N ALA A 84 -2.77 7.62 0.38
CA ALA A 84 -3.41 7.92 1.65
C ALA A 84 -3.59 6.63 2.46
N PHE A 85 -3.51 6.74 3.79
CA PHE A 85 -3.96 5.69 4.70
C PHE A 85 -5.49 5.74 4.77
N SER A 86 -6.13 5.15 3.78
CA SER A 86 -7.58 5.25 3.57
C SER A 86 -8.25 3.91 3.38
N LEU A 87 -7.50 2.80 3.39
CA LEU A 87 -8.07 1.46 3.30
C LEU A 87 -8.30 0.92 4.71
N ARG A 88 -9.53 0.99 5.20
CA ARG A 88 -9.93 0.42 6.48
C ARG A 88 -9.83 -1.10 6.43
N ILE A 89 -9.21 -1.67 7.47
CA ILE A 89 -9.01 -3.12 7.59
C ILE A 89 -9.37 -3.59 9.00
N GLU A 90 -9.92 -4.80 9.09
CA GLU A 90 -10.16 -5.54 10.34
C GLU A 90 -9.40 -6.87 10.38
N ARG A 91 -8.64 -7.18 9.33
CA ARG A 91 -7.74 -8.34 9.23
C ARG A 91 -6.35 -7.92 8.78
N LEU A 92 -5.46 -8.89 8.58
CA LEU A 92 -4.05 -8.70 8.20
C LEU A 92 -3.23 -7.99 9.28
N ARG A 93 -3.34 -6.67 9.38
CA ARG A 93 -2.59 -5.83 10.35
C ARG A 93 -3.49 -5.21 11.41
N ALA A 94 -4.70 -5.72 11.53
CA ALA A 94 -5.75 -5.26 12.43
C ALA A 94 -6.62 -6.44 12.90
N THR A 95 -7.54 -6.16 13.81
CA THR A 95 -8.61 -7.06 14.22
C THR A 95 -9.95 -6.31 14.19
N THR A 96 -11.08 -7.01 14.25
CA THR A 96 -12.41 -6.35 14.38
C THR A 96 -12.49 -5.48 15.64
N ALA A 97 -11.86 -5.89 16.75
CA ALA A 97 -11.82 -5.10 17.98
C ALA A 97 -10.88 -3.88 17.89
N ALA A 98 -9.86 -3.93 17.03
CA ALA A 98 -8.90 -2.86 16.81
C ALA A 98 -8.66 -2.66 15.30
N PRO A 99 -9.63 -2.03 14.59
CA PRO A 99 -9.51 -1.78 13.16
C PRO A 99 -8.35 -0.84 12.88
N GLY A 100 -7.76 -1.00 11.70
CA GLY A 100 -6.60 -0.26 11.24
C GLY A 100 -6.78 0.36 9.87
N LEU A 101 -5.72 1.00 9.40
CA LEU A 101 -5.66 1.58 8.07
C LEU A 101 -4.42 1.09 7.32
N MET A 102 -4.62 0.82 6.04
CA MET A 102 -3.58 0.55 5.07
C MET A 102 -3.54 1.62 3.99
N LEU A 103 -2.40 1.71 3.31
CA LEU A 103 -2.21 2.65 2.22
C LEU A 103 -3.01 2.24 0.99
N ALA A 104 -3.61 3.22 0.33
CA ALA A 104 -4.15 3.07 -1.00
C ALA A 104 -3.85 4.30 -1.86
N LEU A 105 -3.94 4.12 -3.17
CA LEU A 105 -3.89 5.20 -4.14
C LEU A 105 -5.29 5.77 -4.36
N ARG A 106 -5.44 7.09 -4.22
CA ARG A 106 -6.71 7.83 -4.39
C ARG A 106 -6.59 8.89 -5.48
N PRO A 107 -7.69 9.25 -6.17
CA PRO A 107 -7.69 10.33 -7.15
C PRO A 107 -7.30 11.69 -6.55
N GLY A 108 -6.65 12.54 -7.35
CA GLY A 108 -6.21 13.89 -7.01
C GLY A 108 -4.73 13.98 -6.62
N GLY A 109 -4.10 15.14 -6.83
CA GLY A 109 -2.71 15.40 -6.42
C GLY A 109 -1.65 14.75 -7.32
N SER A 110 -0.53 14.34 -6.71
CA SER A 110 0.55 13.61 -7.38
C SER A 110 1.21 12.62 -6.41
N CYS A 111 1.55 11.43 -6.89
CA CYS A 111 2.18 10.39 -6.10
C CYS A 111 3.52 10.01 -6.73
N ALA A 112 4.62 10.27 -6.03
CA ALA A 112 5.94 9.80 -6.43
C ALA A 112 6.18 8.37 -5.93
N GLY A 113 6.69 7.50 -6.77
CA GLY A 113 6.91 6.10 -6.44
C GLY A 113 7.95 5.49 -7.32
N ARG A 114 7.85 4.18 -7.52
CA ARG A 114 8.67 3.45 -8.47
C ARG A 114 7.78 2.70 -9.43
N ILE A 115 8.32 2.44 -10.61
CA ILE A 115 7.78 1.41 -11.48
C ILE A 115 8.69 0.19 -11.39
N LEU A 116 8.08 -0.99 -11.33
CA LEU A 116 8.74 -2.28 -11.21
C LEU A 116 8.36 -3.12 -12.42
N LYS A 117 9.34 -3.57 -13.19
CA LYS A 117 9.12 -4.44 -14.35
C LYS A 117 9.02 -5.89 -13.90
N LEU A 118 7.99 -6.60 -14.36
CA LEU A 118 7.94 -8.06 -14.23
C LEU A 118 8.98 -8.70 -15.16
N PRO A 119 9.66 -9.79 -14.76
CA PRO A 119 10.54 -10.54 -15.65
C PRO A 119 9.73 -11.13 -16.80
N ALA A 120 10.29 -11.14 -18.02
CA ALA A 120 9.56 -11.61 -19.19
C ALA A 120 9.24 -13.11 -19.10
N GLU A 121 10.15 -13.88 -18.51
CA GLU A 121 10.10 -15.33 -18.38
C GLU A 121 9.02 -15.79 -17.39
N THR A 122 8.77 -15.00 -16.35
CA THR A 122 7.81 -15.31 -15.27
C THR A 122 6.62 -14.35 -15.24
N GLN A 123 6.46 -13.49 -16.25
CA GLN A 123 5.53 -12.35 -16.24
C GLN A 123 4.13 -12.73 -15.79
N ARG A 124 3.55 -13.79 -16.36
CA ARG A 124 2.19 -14.25 -16.02
C ARG A 124 2.09 -14.79 -14.59
N GLN A 125 3.07 -15.57 -14.16
CA GLN A 125 3.09 -16.17 -12.83
C GLN A 125 3.26 -15.11 -11.74
N ASP A 126 4.17 -14.16 -11.96
CA ASP A 126 4.41 -13.05 -11.04
C ASP A 126 3.21 -12.09 -11.02
N LEU A 127 2.58 -11.83 -12.18
CA LEU A 127 1.34 -11.06 -12.25
C LEU A 127 0.23 -11.73 -11.44
N ARG A 128 0.01 -13.04 -11.61
CA ARG A 128 -1.01 -13.77 -10.85
C ARG A 128 -0.75 -13.72 -9.34
N THR A 129 0.50 -13.89 -8.93
CA THR A 129 0.92 -13.81 -7.52
C THR A 129 0.70 -12.42 -6.95
N LEU A 130 1.07 -11.38 -7.70
CA LEU A 130 0.85 -9.99 -7.32
C LEU A 130 -0.65 -9.66 -7.20
N LEU A 131 -1.46 -10.09 -8.16
CA LEU A 131 -2.92 -9.90 -8.14
C LEU A 131 -3.55 -10.60 -6.94
N ALA A 132 -3.14 -11.83 -6.60
CA ALA A 132 -3.65 -12.56 -5.44
C ALA A 132 -3.35 -11.83 -4.12
N ARG A 133 -2.17 -11.18 -4.05
CA ARG A 133 -1.75 -10.39 -2.90
C ARG A 133 -2.56 -9.10 -2.73
N GLU A 134 -2.78 -8.37 -3.82
CA GLU A 134 -3.35 -7.02 -3.79
C GLU A 134 -4.89 -7.03 -3.92
N ILE A 135 -5.47 -8.02 -4.60
CA ILE A 135 -6.91 -8.17 -4.83
C ILE A 135 -7.43 -9.41 -4.09
N ARG A 136 -7.57 -9.32 -2.77
CA ARG A 136 -7.96 -10.47 -1.93
C ARG A 136 -9.45 -10.83 -1.97
N TYR A 137 -10.31 -9.90 -2.36
CA TYR A 137 -11.77 -10.06 -2.26
C TYR A 137 -12.45 -9.79 -3.60
N ALA A 138 -13.51 -10.54 -3.90
CA ALA A 138 -14.25 -10.44 -5.16
C ALA A 138 -14.82 -9.03 -5.40
N GLU A 139 -15.26 -8.37 -4.33
CA GLU A 139 -15.83 -7.01 -4.34
C GLU A 139 -14.82 -5.94 -4.75
N VAL A 140 -13.52 -6.24 -4.66
CA VAL A 140 -12.44 -5.33 -5.06
C VAL A 140 -11.73 -5.75 -6.35
N SER A 141 -12.29 -6.70 -7.11
CA SER A 141 -11.74 -7.18 -8.39
C SER A 141 -11.50 -6.08 -9.44
N GLY A 142 -12.17 -4.93 -9.32
CA GLY A 142 -11.97 -3.74 -10.16
C GLY A 142 -10.87 -2.77 -9.69
N MET A 143 -10.24 -3.02 -8.53
CA MET A 143 -9.21 -2.14 -7.94
C MET A 143 -7.82 -2.26 -8.56
N VAL A 144 -7.76 -2.71 -9.81
CA VAL A 144 -6.54 -2.77 -10.62
C VAL A 144 -6.80 -2.07 -11.94
N ARG A 145 -5.89 -1.19 -12.35
CA ARG A 145 -6.05 -0.44 -13.61
C ARG A 145 -4.72 0.00 -14.18
N TRP A 146 -4.74 0.28 -15.47
CA TRP A 146 -3.63 0.96 -16.13
C TRP A 146 -3.75 2.47 -15.97
N ILE A 147 -2.63 3.13 -15.64
CA ILE A 147 -2.53 4.59 -15.54
C ILE A 147 -1.28 5.10 -16.27
N PRO A 148 -1.30 6.34 -16.79
CA PRO A 148 -0.08 7.00 -17.22
C PRO A 148 0.73 7.48 -16.00
N VAL A 149 2.05 7.33 -16.07
CA VAL A 149 3.01 7.93 -15.13
C VAL A 149 4.12 8.63 -15.89
N ARG A 150 4.77 9.62 -15.27
CA ARG A 150 5.98 10.25 -15.82
C ARG A 150 7.22 9.62 -15.21
N THR A 151 8.15 9.21 -16.05
CA THR A 151 9.49 8.73 -15.68
C THR A 151 10.56 9.68 -16.24
N PRO A 152 11.83 9.59 -15.80
CA PRO A 152 12.92 10.33 -16.44
C PRO A 152 13.08 10.03 -17.93
N ALA A 153 12.71 8.82 -18.37
CA ALA A 153 12.74 8.40 -19.77
C ALA A 153 11.50 8.84 -20.58
N GLY A 154 10.50 9.45 -19.95
CA GLY A 154 9.25 9.88 -20.58
C GLY A 154 8.00 9.25 -19.96
N PRO A 155 6.81 9.50 -20.56
CA PRO A 155 5.57 8.90 -20.08
C PRO A 155 5.59 7.38 -20.32
N ARG A 156 5.09 6.61 -19.34
CA ARG A 156 4.85 5.17 -19.48
C ARG A 156 3.44 4.83 -18.98
N ARG A 157 2.85 3.78 -19.56
CA ARG A 157 1.60 3.17 -19.09
C ARG A 157 1.93 2.01 -18.16
N VAL A 158 1.37 2.02 -16.95
CA VAL A 158 1.71 1.06 -15.89
C VAL A 158 0.47 0.57 -15.15
N LEU A 159 0.55 -0.65 -14.63
CA LEU A 159 -0.47 -1.26 -13.78
C LEU A 159 -0.39 -0.66 -12.37
N THR A 160 -1.52 -0.29 -11.78
CA THR A 160 -1.58 0.15 -10.38
C THR A 160 -2.77 -0.47 -9.67
N PHE A 161 -2.66 -0.56 -8.35
CA PHE A 161 -3.74 -0.88 -7.43
C PHE A 161 -4.27 0.41 -6.83
N TRP A 162 -5.58 0.59 -6.78
CA TRP A 162 -6.18 1.85 -6.33
C TRP A 162 -7.43 1.60 -5.50
N ALA A 163 -7.75 2.52 -4.60
CA ALA A 163 -8.96 2.44 -3.80
C ALA A 163 -10.03 3.39 -4.33
N SER A 164 -11.22 2.84 -4.54
CA SER A 164 -12.39 3.56 -5.02
C SER A 164 -13.38 3.76 -3.87
N THR A 165 -13.61 5.01 -3.46
CA THR A 165 -14.62 5.35 -2.43
C THR A 165 -16.04 5.06 -2.87
N ARG A 166 -16.31 5.03 -4.19
CA ARG A 166 -17.66 4.74 -4.72
C ARG A 166 -17.95 3.25 -4.85
N GLN A 167 -16.93 2.44 -5.08
CA GLN A 167 -17.09 1.01 -5.37
C GLN A 167 -16.73 0.13 -4.18
N CYS A 168 -16.16 0.69 -3.10
CA CYS A 168 -15.73 -0.09 -1.96
C CYS A 168 -15.89 0.66 -0.64
N PRO A 169 -16.73 0.11 0.27
CA PRO A 169 -16.87 0.62 1.63
C PRO A 169 -15.58 0.61 2.45
N LEU A 170 -14.52 -0.10 2.02
CA LEU A 170 -13.23 -0.10 2.72
C LEU A 170 -12.47 1.22 2.54
N THR A 171 -12.87 2.08 1.61
CA THR A 171 -12.16 3.34 1.36
C THR A 171 -12.87 4.50 2.04
N GLU A 172 -12.27 5.02 3.09
CA GLU A 172 -12.82 6.13 3.88
C GLU A 172 -11.94 7.37 3.76
N ASP A 173 -12.57 8.54 3.80
CA ASP A 173 -11.85 9.81 3.94
C ASP A 173 -11.61 10.08 5.41
N VAL A 174 -10.54 9.48 5.95
CA VAL A 174 -10.22 9.54 7.38
C VAL A 174 -9.31 10.74 7.67
N PRO A 175 -9.70 11.66 8.57
CA PRO A 175 -8.83 12.74 9.03
C PRO A 175 -7.51 12.20 9.61
N LEU A 176 -6.40 12.93 9.46
CA LEU A 176 -5.07 12.46 9.91
C LEU A 176 -5.04 12.11 11.40
N GLU A 177 -5.77 12.85 12.24
CA GLU A 177 -5.88 12.63 13.67
C GLU A 177 -6.56 11.29 14.00
N GLU A 178 -7.62 10.94 13.29
CA GLU A 178 -8.28 9.64 13.44
C GLU A 178 -7.40 8.53 12.85
N ALA A 179 -6.79 8.76 11.69
CA ALA A 179 -5.90 7.81 11.07
C ALA A 179 -4.72 7.44 11.97
N ALA A 180 -4.13 8.43 12.64
CA ALA A 180 -3.05 8.21 13.60
C ALA A 180 -3.50 7.34 14.79
N THR A 181 -4.74 7.49 15.26
CA THR A 181 -5.30 6.64 16.33
C THR A 181 -5.49 5.20 15.85
N LEU A 182 -6.14 5.00 14.70
CA LEU A 182 -6.36 3.68 14.11
C LEU A 182 -5.04 2.94 13.85
N ILE A 183 -4.04 3.64 13.32
CA ILE A 183 -2.72 3.06 13.03
C ILE A 183 -1.95 2.69 14.30
N ALA A 184 -2.04 3.52 15.35
CA ALA A 184 -1.32 3.29 16.61
C ALA A 184 -1.83 2.06 17.37
N GLN A 185 -3.14 1.76 17.31
CA GLN A 185 -3.75 0.66 18.08
C GLN A 185 -3.76 -0.69 17.33
N ALA A 186 -3.80 -0.66 16.00
CA ALA A 186 -4.05 -1.84 15.18
C ALA A 186 -2.83 -2.75 15.08
N CYS A 187 -3.03 -4.02 15.47
CA CYS A 187 -2.11 -5.12 15.24
C CYS A 187 -2.89 -6.36 14.84
N GLY A 188 -2.40 -7.07 13.83
CA GLY A 188 -2.95 -8.34 13.36
C GLY A 188 -1.83 -9.36 13.11
N PRO A 189 -2.17 -10.54 12.54
CA PRO A 189 -1.22 -11.62 12.29
C PRO A 189 0.00 -11.22 11.43
N ALA A 190 -0.16 -10.24 10.54
CA ALA A 190 0.91 -9.73 9.69
C ALA A 190 1.72 -8.57 10.32
N GLY A 191 1.56 -8.33 11.62
CA GLY A 191 2.16 -7.21 12.37
C GLY A 191 1.23 -6.01 12.50
N SER A 192 1.76 -4.88 12.96
CA SER A 192 0.95 -3.67 13.20
C SER A 192 0.84 -2.74 12.00
N CYS A 193 -0.19 -1.89 12.03
CA CYS A 193 -0.32 -0.78 11.07
C CYS A 193 0.81 0.25 11.27
N ALA A 194 1.21 0.51 12.52
CA ALA A 194 2.36 1.37 12.83
C ALA A 194 3.67 0.84 12.22
N GLN A 195 3.91 -0.47 12.26
CA GLN A 195 5.06 -1.10 11.61
C GLN A 195 5.03 -0.88 10.09
N TYR A 196 3.86 -1.00 9.46
CA TYR A 196 3.69 -0.75 8.04
C TYR A 196 3.95 0.72 7.67
N LEU A 197 3.42 1.67 8.46
CA LEU A 197 3.68 3.10 8.29
C LEU A 197 5.17 3.39 8.41
N HIS A 198 5.83 2.93 9.47
CA HIS A 198 7.26 3.11 9.67
C HIS A 198 8.05 2.64 8.44
N ARG A 199 7.88 1.37 8.03
CA ARG A 199 8.59 0.81 6.86
C ARG A 199 8.37 1.65 5.60
N THR A 200 7.14 2.12 5.39
CA THR A 200 6.79 2.94 4.24
C THR A 200 7.48 4.30 4.28
N VAL A 201 7.48 5.02 5.41
CA VAL A 201 8.15 6.33 5.48
C VAL A 201 9.68 6.19 5.46
N SER A 202 10.25 5.14 6.05
CA SER A 202 11.69 4.84 5.94
C SER A 202 12.11 4.64 4.48
N ASP A 203 11.42 3.76 3.75
CA ASP A 203 11.74 3.47 2.34
C ASP A 203 11.52 4.71 1.43
N LEU A 204 10.51 5.52 1.71
CA LEU A 204 10.34 6.82 1.04
C LEU A 204 11.53 7.75 1.28
N GLY A 205 12.01 7.83 2.53
CA GLY A 205 13.18 8.61 2.91
C GLY A 205 14.45 8.17 2.20
N GLU A 206 14.74 6.86 2.19
CA GLU A 206 15.89 6.27 1.48
C GLU A 206 15.86 6.57 -0.03
N ARG A 207 14.67 6.73 -0.60
CA ARG A 207 14.45 7.06 -2.02
C ARG A 207 14.36 8.56 -2.31
N ASN A 208 14.56 9.41 -1.29
CA ASN A 208 14.39 10.86 -1.38
C ASN A 208 12.99 11.29 -1.86
N ILE A 209 11.96 10.51 -1.55
CA ILE A 209 10.56 10.83 -1.85
C ILE A 209 9.95 11.52 -0.63
N VAL A 210 9.57 12.79 -0.80
CA VAL A 210 8.94 13.58 0.26
C VAL A 210 7.42 13.48 0.15
N ASP A 211 6.79 12.90 1.16
CA ASP A 211 5.33 12.87 1.31
C ASP A 211 4.93 13.57 2.62
N ARG A 212 4.35 14.77 2.50
CA ARG A 212 4.04 15.62 3.67
C ARG A 212 2.99 14.99 4.58
N ASN A 213 2.01 14.29 4.01
CA ASN A 213 0.92 13.69 4.77
C ASN A 213 1.42 12.50 5.57
N LEU A 214 2.21 11.62 4.95
CA LEU A 214 2.82 10.49 5.64
C LEU A 214 3.85 10.94 6.68
N TRP A 215 4.59 12.01 6.40
CA TRP A 215 5.52 12.59 7.37
C TRP A 215 4.81 13.10 8.62
N ARG A 216 3.73 13.87 8.45
CA ARG A 216 2.89 14.31 9.57
C ARG A 216 2.25 13.13 10.30
N LEU A 217 1.76 12.15 9.56
CA LEU A 217 1.12 10.96 10.12
C LEU A 217 2.07 10.16 11.01
N GLN A 218 3.34 9.96 10.60
CA GLN A 218 4.30 9.25 11.45
C GLN A 218 4.63 10.02 12.73
N GLU A 219 4.69 11.36 12.70
CA GLU A 219 4.85 12.18 13.92
C GLU A 219 3.65 12.02 14.87
N MET A 220 2.44 12.01 14.32
CA MET A 220 1.21 11.88 15.11
C MET A 220 1.03 10.49 15.72
N VAL A 221 1.44 9.43 15.02
CA VAL A 221 1.48 8.06 15.54
C VAL A 221 2.55 7.95 16.62
N ALA A 222 3.74 8.49 16.40
CA ALA A 222 4.82 8.48 17.40
C ALA A 222 4.43 9.16 18.71
N ALA A 223 3.78 10.34 18.61
CA ALA A 223 3.30 11.08 19.78
C ALA A 223 2.30 10.24 20.61
N ARG A 224 1.37 9.54 19.93
CA ARG A 224 0.40 8.64 20.59
C ARG A 224 1.09 7.48 21.29
N LEU A 225 2.01 6.79 20.60
CA LEU A 225 2.73 5.64 21.16
C LEU A 225 3.69 6.02 22.32
N THR A 226 4.13 7.28 22.35
CA THR A 226 4.91 7.83 23.46
C THR A 226 4.04 8.11 24.68
N ALA A 227 2.80 8.54 24.47
CA ALA A 227 1.84 8.81 25.54
C ALA A 227 1.18 7.54 26.12
N LEU A 228 1.31 6.38 25.45
CA LEU A 228 0.83 5.11 25.99
C LEU A 228 1.65 4.72 27.24
N PRO A 229 0.99 4.30 28.33
CA PRO A 229 1.68 3.76 29.49
C PRO A 229 2.53 2.54 29.10
N ALA A 230 3.64 2.36 29.82
CA ALA A 230 4.56 1.25 29.61
C ALA A 230 3.92 -0.11 29.95
#